data_AF-A0A966B3S8-F1
#
_entry.id   AF-A0A966B3S8-F1
#
_cell.length_a   1.000
_cell.length_b   1.000
_cell.length_c   1.000
_cell.angle_alpha   90.00
_cell.angle_beta   90.00
_cell.angle_gamma   90.00
#
_symmetry.space_group_name_H-M   'P 1'
#
loop_
_entity.id
_entity.type
_entity.pdbx_description
1 polymer ?
#
loop_
_entity_poly.entity_id
_entity_poly.type
_entity_poly.pdbx_seq_one_letter_code
_entity_poly.pdbx_strand_id
1 'polypeptide(L)'
;MKNKVFHILLKICLFAGILGLSSAQEWTQFRGPGASGHSPEKGIPETIEKDNIKWSIKLPGSGHSSPVLWDDTIFLTVTDKDSSGLRYIIAFSSKDGKEK
;
A
#
# COMPACT_ATOMS: atom_id res chain seq x y z
N MET A 1 13.29 -42.30 -18.58
CA MET A 1 13.75 -40.89 -18.40
C MET A 1 12.67 -39.85 -18.59
N LYS A 2 11.80 -39.94 -19.62
CA LYS A 2 10.75 -38.94 -19.92
C LYS A 2 9.79 -38.65 -18.75
N ASN A 3 9.43 -39.68 -17.98
CA ASN A 3 8.47 -39.57 -16.89
C ASN A 3 9.07 -38.79 -15.70
N LYS A 4 10.35 -38.97 -15.39
CA LYS A 4 11.01 -38.24 -14.28
C LYS A 4 11.10 -36.74 -14.57
N VAL A 5 11.40 -36.36 -15.82
CA VAL A 5 11.45 -34.96 -16.26
C VAL A 5 10.08 -34.30 -16.17
N PHE A 6 9.01 -35.00 -16.59
CA PHE A 6 7.64 -34.51 -16.46
C PHE A 6 7.23 -34.24 -15.00
N HIS A 7 7.58 -35.14 -14.07
CA HIS A 7 7.27 -34.95 -12.65
C HIS A 7 8.11 -33.84 -12.00
N ILE A 8 9.34 -33.61 -12.47
CA ILE A 8 10.18 -32.48 -12.02
C ILE A 8 9.58 -31.16 -12.50
N LEU A 9 9.21 -31.06 -13.77
CA LEU A 9 8.59 -29.86 -14.34
C LEU A 9 7.23 -29.54 -13.69
N LEU A 10 6.41 -30.57 -13.41
CA LEU A 10 5.14 -30.42 -12.71
C LEU A 10 5.33 -29.91 -11.28
N LYS A 11 6.32 -30.43 -10.55
CA LYS A 11 6.68 -29.95 -9.20
C LYS A 11 7.18 -28.51 -9.20
N ILE A 12 7.97 -28.11 -10.20
CA ILE A 12 8.44 -26.73 -10.35
C ILE A 12 7.27 -25.78 -10.62
N CYS A 13 6.32 -26.15 -11.49
CA CYS A 13 5.11 -25.36 -11.73
C CYS A 13 4.23 -25.22 -10.47
N LEU A 14 4.04 -26.31 -9.70
CA LEU A 14 3.31 -26.25 -8.43
C LEU A 14 4.01 -25.36 -7.38
N PHE A 15 5.35 -25.40 -7.32
CA PHE A 15 6.11 -24.56 -6.39
C PHE A 15 6.07 -23.07 -6.78
N ALA A 16 6.14 -22.76 -8.08
CA ALA A 16 6.01 -21.40 -8.60
C ALA A 16 4.59 -20.81 -8.39
N GLY A 17 3.55 -21.65 -8.42
CA GLY A 17 2.17 -21.23 -8.18
C GLY A 17 1.84 -20.84 -6.72
N ILE A 18 2.66 -21.25 -5.75
CA ILE A 18 2.47 -20.97 -4.32
C ILE A 18 3.16 -19.65 -3.89
N LEU A 19 4.05 -19.09 -4.72
CA LEU A 19 4.65 -17.77 -4.49
C LEU A 19 3.65 -16.60 -4.69
N GLY A 20 2.36 -16.89 -4.65
CA GLY A 20 1.27 -15.97 -4.90
C GLY A 20 1.14 -14.88 -3.83
N LEU A 21 1.23 -13.64 -4.30
CA LEU A 21 0.46 -12.48 -3.84
C LEU A 21 0.53 -12.22 -2.32
N SER A 22 1.71 -11.82 -1.84
CA SER A 22 1.73 -11.01 -0.62
C SER A 22 1.16 -9.63 -0.95
N SER A 23 -0.15 -9.46 -0.79
CA SER A 23 -0.74 -8.12 -0.71
C SER A 23 -0.61 -7.63 0.72
N ALA A 24 -0.27 -6.35 0.89
CA ALA A 24 -0.30 -5.73 2.20
C ALA A 24 -1.74 -5.76 2.73
N GLN A 25 -1.90 -5.82 4.05
CA GLN A 25 -3.22 -5.73 4.67
C GLN A 25 -3.84 -4.37 4.38
N GLU A 26 -5.08 -4.36 3.88
CA GLU A 26 -5.81 -3.13 3.61
C GLU A 26 -6.12 -2.32 4.87
N TRP A 27 -6.13 -1.00 4.72
CA TRP A 27 -6.43 -0.05 5.79
C TRP A 27 -7.64 0.80 5.39
N THR A 28 -8.80 0.16 5.42
CA THR A 28 -10.02 0.65 4.76
C THR A 28 -10.83 1.68 5.55
N GLN A 29 -10.46 1.93 6.81
CA GLN A 29 -11.21 2.79 7.72
C GLN A 29 -10.30 3.48 8.74
N PHE A 30 -10.87 4.42 9.52
CA PHE A 30 -10.15 5.05 10.63
C PHE A 30 -9.63 4.00 11.60
N ARG A 31 -8.34 4.06 11.92
CA ARG A 31 -7.62 3.07 12.74
C ARG A 31 -7.58 1.64 12.15
N GLY A 32 -7.90 1.46 10.87
CA GLY A 32 -7.64 0.23 10.14
C GLY A 32 -8.54 -0.95 10.53
N PRO A 33 -8.11 -2.19 10.23
CA PRO A 33 -8.88 -3.39 10.52
C PRO A 33 -9.29 -3.47 12.00
N GLY A 34 -10.60 -3.67 12.24
CA GLY A 34 -11.15 -3.72 13.59
C GLY A 34 -11.08 -2.40 14.37
N ALA A 35 -10.74 -1.28 13.72
CA ALA A 35 -10.60 0.06 14.31
C ALA A 35 -9.59 0.12 15.49
N SER A 36 -8.63 -0.80 15.50
CA SER A 36 -7.70 -0.99 16.61
C SER A 36 -6.52 0.01 16.60
N GLY A 37 -6.12 0.48 15.43
CA GLY A 37 -4.93 1.29 15.24
C GLY A 37 -3.63 0.49 15.29
N HIS A 38 -3.71 -0.84 15.26
CA HIS A 38 -2.57 -1.73 15.35
C HIS A 38 -2.24 -2.38 14.00
N SER A 39 -0.96 -2.37 13.64
CA SER A 39 -0.40 -3.15 12.53
C SER A 39 0.34 -4.37 13.08
N PRO A 40 0.22 -5.56 12.46
CA PRO A 40 1.01 -6.73 12.83
C PRO A 40 2.46 -6.69 12.31
N GLU A 41 2.79 -5.70 11.47
CA GLU A 41 4.07 -5.57 10.79
C GLU A 41 5.23 -5.36 11.78
N LYS A 42 6.42 -5.88 11.44
CA LYS A 42 7.62 -5.82 12.29
C LYS A 42 8.79 -5.24 11.54
N GLY A 43 9.83 -4.81 12.26
CA GLY A 43 11.04 -4.25 11.64
C GLY A 43 10.84 -2.86 11.01
N ILE A 44 9.79 -2.15 11.43
CA ILE A 44 9.58 -0.75 11.07
C ILE A 44 10.53 0.13 11.90
N PRO A 45 11.15 1.18 11.33
CA PRO A 45 11.99 2.11 12.08
C PRO A 45 11.24 2.75 13.25
N GLU A 46 11.91 2.87 14.40
CA GLU A 46 11.34 3.57 15.58
C GLU A 46 11.34 5.10 15.41
N THR A 47 12.28 5.61 14.62
CA THR A 47 12.38 7.03 14.24
C THR A 47 12.19 7.18 12.74
N ILE A 48 11.56 8.26 12.30
CA ILE A 48 11.43 8.60 10.89
C ILE A 48 12.53 9.60 10.54
N GLU A 49 13.41 9.21 9.63
CA GLU A 49 14.57 9.96 9.16
C GLU A 49 14.60 9.97 7.63
N LYS A 50 15.38 10.88 7.03
CA LYS A 50 15.37 11.07 5.58
C LYS A 50 15.81 9.81 4.80
N ASP A 51 16.69 9.01 5.39
CA ASP A 51 17.24 7.79 4.80
C ASP A 51 16.30 6.58 4.91
N ASN A 52 15.32 6.60 5.82
CA ASN A 52 14.38 5.51 6.04
C ASN A 52 12.97 5.77 5.48
N ILE A 53 12.76 6.94 4.87
CA ILE A 53 11.55 7.27 4.10
C ILE A 53 11.69 6.73 2.67
N LYS A 54 10.77 5.86 2.24
CA LYS A 54 10.73 5.34 0.85
C LYS A 54 10.39 6.42 -0.17
N TRP A 55 9.41 7.26 0.14
CA TRP A 55 8.98 8.37 -0.71
C TRP A 55 8.20 9.39 0.13
N SER A 56 8.17 10.63 -0.37
CA SER A 56 7.37 11.72 0.19
C SER A 56 6.93 12.63 -0.94
N ILE A 57 5.69 13.09 -0.88
CA ILE A 57 5.10 13.96 -1.90
C ILE A 57 4.52 15.21 -1.25
N LYS A 58 4.49 16.30 -2.00
CA LYS A 58 3.75 17.49 -1.61
C LYS A 58 2.32 17.35 -2.11
N LEU A 59 1.34 17.36 -1.21
CA LEU A 59 -0.07 17.34 -1.60
C LEU A 59 -0.46 18.64 -2.35
N PRO A 60 -1.42 18.56 -3.29
CA PRO A 60 -1.87 19.73 -4.05
C PRO A 60 -2.64 20.74 -3.19
N GLY A 61 -3.04 20.37 -1.96
CA GLY A 61 -3.62 21.24 -0.93
C GLY A 61 -3.59 20.59 0.45
N SER A 62 -4.42 21.04 1.39
CA SER A 62 -4.38 20.55 2.78
C SER A 62 -5.15 19.23 2.92
N GLY A 63 -4.49 18.22 3.49
CA GLY A 63 -5.10 16.93 3.82
C GLY A 63 -5.68 16.92 5.23
N HIS A 64 -6.91 16.42 5.39
CA HIS A 64 -7.61 16.41 6.69
C HIS A 64 -8.03 15.02 7.18
N SER A 65 -7.75 13.96 6.40
CA SER A 65 -8.12 12.59 6.74
C SER A 65 -6.90 11.72 7.04
N SER A 66 -7.10 10.64 7.77
CA SER A 66 -6.18 9.50 7.70
C SER A 66 -6.22 8.90 6.27
N PRO A 67 -5.08 8.40 5.75
CA PRO A 67 -5.06 7.71 4.47
C PRO A 67 -5.86 6.41 4.56
N VAL A 68 -6.52 6.06 3.45
CA VAL A 68 -7.09 4.73 3.22
C VAL A 68 -6.20 4.00 2.22
N LEU A 69 -5.77 2.79 2.55
CA LEU A 69 -5.06 1.90 1.62
C LEU A 69 -6.02 0.82 1.12
N TRP A 70 -6.12 0.71 -0.20
CA TRP A 70 -6.73 -0.41 -0.92
C TRP A 70 -5.82 -0.86 -2.08
N ASP A 71 -5.37 -2.11 -2.06
CA ASP A 71 -4.35 -2.70 -2.94
C ASP A 71 -3.08 -1.85 -2.98
N ASP A 72 -2.73 -1.29 -4.13
CA ASP A 72 -1.60 -0.37 -4.30
C ASP A 72 -2.03 1.10 -4.40
N THR A 73 -3.21 1.44 -3.89
CA THR A 73 -3.80 2.78 -3.97
C THR A 73 -4.06 3.37 -2.58
N ILE A 74 -3.54 4.58 -2.38
CA ILE A 74 -3.79 5.42 -1.20
C ILE A 74 -4.81 6.48 -1.57
N PHE A 75 -5.91 6.54 -0.85
CA PHE A 75 -6.94 7.56 -1.00
C PHE A 75 -6.85 8.58 0.12
N LEU A 76 -6.94 9.87 -0.24
CA LEU A 76 -6.91 10.99 0.68
C LEU A 76 -7.98 12.00 0.34
N THR A 77 -8.57 12.62 1.38
CA THR A 77 -9.36 13.84 1.20
C THR A 77 -8.44 15.05 1.26
N VAL A 78 -8.52 15.90 0.24
CA VAL A 78 -7.71 17.12 0.10
C VAL A 78 -8.63 18.30 -0.15
N THR A 79 -8.24 19.45 0.38
CA THR A 79 -8.89 20.74 0.15
C THR A 79 -8.12 21.55 -0.87
N ASP A 80 -8.81 22.41 -1.61
CA ASP A 80 -8.14 23.36 -2.50
C ASP A 80 -7.29 24.37 -1.71
N LYS A 81 -6.23 24.89 -2.34
CA LYS A 81 -5.35 25.89 -1.71
C LYS A 81 -6.04 27.24 -1.50
N ASP A 82 -7.09 27.51 -2.27
CA ASP A 82 -7.64 28.86 -2.43
C ASP A 82 -8.79 29.15 -1.46
N SER A 83 -8.95 28.33 -0.42
CA SER A 83 -9.99 28.50 0.62
C SER A 83 -11.42 28.55 0.07
N SER A 84 -11.67 28.00 -1.13
CA SER A 84 -13.03 27.94 -1.70
C SER A 84 -13.93 26.96 -0.93
N GLY A 85 -13.33 26.13 -0.06
CA GLY A 85 -14.05 25.12 0.71
C GLY A 85 -14.29 23.84 -0.09
N LEU A 86 -13.75 23.76 -1.30
CA LEU A 86 -13.85 22.56 -2.13
C LEU A 86 -13.03 21.43 -1.50
N ARG A 87 -13.66 20.27 -1.40
CA ARG A 87 -13.04 19.02 -0.93
C ARG A 87 -13.14 17.98 -2.03
N TYR A 88 -12.02 17.34 -2.34
CA TYR A 88 -11.96 16.28 -3.32
C TYR A 88 -11.19 15.08 -2.76
N ILE A 89 -11.40 13.94 -3.39
CA ILE A 89 -10.63 12.72 -3.14
C ILE A 89 -9.53 12.65 -4.20
N ILE A 90 -8.32 12.36 -3.76
CA ILE A 90 -7.18 12.11 -4.63
C ILE A 90 -6.64 10.71 -4.35
N ALA A 91 -6.13 10.06 -5.39
CA ALA A 91 -5.58 8.73 -5.33
C ALA A 91 -4.08 8.76 -5.66
N PHE A 92 -3.27 8.05 -4.89
CA PHE A 92 -1.84 7.90 -5.11
C PHE A 92 -1.44 6.43 -5.12
N SER A 93 -0.41 6.09 -5.89
CA SER A 93 0.26 4.80 -5.83
C SER A 93 1.01 4.63 -4.51
N SER A 94 0.78 3.53 -3.78
CA SER A 94 1.49 3.23 -2.52
C SER A 94 2.97 2.91 -2.74
N LYS A 95 3.35 2.58 -3.98
CA LYS A 95 4.72 2.17 -4.35
C LYS A 95 5.66 3.37 -4.49
N ASP A 96 5.17 4.48 -5.02
CA ASP A 96 6.00 5.63 -5.41
C ASP A 96 5.34 7.01 -5.21
N GLY A 97 4.12 7.06 -4.66
CA GLY A 97 3.41 8.31 -4.38
C GLY A 97 2.90 9.04 -5.62
N LYS A 98 2.97 8.46 -6.82
CA LYS A 98 2.43 9.10 -8.03
C LYS A 98 0.91 9.16 -7.97
N GLU A 99 0.35 10.32 -8.35
CA GLU A 99 -1.09 10.51 -8.51
C GLU A 99 -1.63 9.54 -9.59
N LYS A 100 -2.82 8.98 -9.35
CA LYS A 100 -3.52 8.08 -10.26
C LYS A 100 -4.73 8.76 -10.90
#